data_AF-A0A8J6TIZ1-F1
#
_entry.id   AF-A0A8J6TIZ1-F1
#
_cell.length_a   1.000
_cell.length_b   1.000
_cell.length_c   1.000
_cell.angle_alpha   90.00
_cell.angle_beta   90.00
_cell.angle_gamma   90.00
#
_symmetry.space_group_name_H-M   'P 1'
#
loop_
_entity.id
_entity.type
_entity.pdbx_description
1 polymer ?
#
loop_
_entity_poly.entity_id
_entity_poly.type
_entity_poly.pdbx_seq_one_letter_code
_entity_poly.pdbx_strand_id
1 'polypeptide(L)'
;MKKHFLLDPEITFLNHGSFCACPKPVFDVYQAWQRELERQPVEFLGRRVTSLMAAAREKLAIYLNTNAGYFPEPDHQRNSVFLHVADIYIGACYKWQ
;
A
#
# COMPACT_ATOMS: atom_id res chain seq x y z
N MET A 1 17.84 -9.67 11.82
CA MET A 1 16.93 -8.73 11.13
C MET A 1 16.82 -9.00 9.62
N LYS A 2 17.92 -9.09 8.85
CA LYS A 2 17.91 -9.33 7.39
C LYS A 2 16.97 -10.46 6.90
N LYS A 3 16.89 -11.59 7.61
CA LYS A 3 16.05 -12.77 7.25
C LYS A 3 14.56 -12.47 7.05
N HIS A 4 14.06 -11.39 7.64
CA HIS A 4 12.65 -10.98 7.54
C HIS A 4 12.34 -10.17 6.29
N PHE A 5 13.32 -9.83 5.46
CA PHE A 5 13.15 -9.01 4.26
C PHE A 5 13.53 -9.83 3.01
N LEU A 6 13.06 -9.38 1.84
CA LEU A 6 13.38 -9.98 0.53
C LEU A 6 14.68 -9.40 -0.07
N LEU A 7 15.57 -8.88 0.76
CA LEU A 7 16.84 -8.30 0.33
C LEU A 7 17.80 -9.41 -0.13
N ASP A 8 18.61 -9.10 -1.13
CA ASP A 8 19.73 -9.94 -1.54
C ASP A 8 20.68 -10.17 -0.33
N PRO A 9 20.94 -11.43 0.07
CA PRO A 9 21.78 -11.73 1.22
C PRO A 9 23.24 -11.27 1.05
N GLU A 10 23.75 -11.16 -0.18
CA GLU A 10 25.12 -10.75 -0.49
C GLU A 10 25.32 -9.23 -0.40
N ILE A 11 24.22 -8.46 -0.42
CA ILE A 11 24.26 -7.00 -0.39
C ILE A 11 24.04 -6.48 1.04
N THR A 12 24.86 -5.51 1.45
CA THR A 12 24.69 -4.82 2.74
C THR A 12 24.15 -3.42 2.52
N PHE A 13 22.86 -3.26 2.81
CA PHE A 13 22.18 -1.98 2.80
C PHE A 13 22.45 -1.22 4.10
N LEU A 14 23.23 -0.14 4.00
CA LEU A 14 23.57 0.72 5.14
C LEU A 14 22.58 1.88 5.34
N ASN A 15 21.79 2.21 4.31
CA ASN A 15 20.79 3.27 4.37
C ASN A 15 19.37 2.71 4.18
N HIS A 16 18.71 2.38 5.28
CA HIS A 16 17.31 1.96 5.27
C HIS A 16 16.32 3.14 5.15
N GLY A 17 16.77 4.37 5.43
CA GLY A 17 15.92 5.56 5.46
C GLY A 17 15.55 6.12 4.08
N SER A 18 16.20 5.67 3.00
CA SER A 18 15.92 6.17 1.64
C SER A 18 14.81 5.40 0.94
N PHE A 19 15.03 4.11 0.66
CA PHE A 19 14.11 3.30 -0.14
C PHE A 19 13.45 2.18 0.65
N CYS A 20 14.05 1.79 1.79
CA CYS A 20 13.51 0.79 2.72
C CYS A 20 13.27 -0.58 2.05
N ALA A 21 13.07 -1.63 2.84
CA ALA A 21 12.55 -2.90 2.34
C ALA A 21 11.32 -3.28 3.16
N CYS A 22 10.32 -3.85 2.51
CA CYS A 22 9.14 -4.34 3.22
C CYS A 22 9.46 -5.69 3.90
N PRO A 23 9.13 -5.88 5.19
CA PRO A 23 9.20 -7.21 5.80
C PRO A 23 8.29 -8.20 5.07
N LYS A 24 8.75 -9.45 4.91
CA LYS A 24 8.04 -10.55 4.22
C LYS A 24 6.56 -10.66 4.61
N PRO A 25 6.17 -10.66 5.91
CA PRO A 25 4.75 -10.78 6.26
C PRO A 25 3.89 -9.62 5.77
N VAL A 26 4.45 -8.41 5.72
CA VAL A 26 3.74 -7.22 5.21
C VAL A 26 3.67 -7.28 3.68
N PHE A 27 4.75 -7.73 3.03
CA PHE A 27 4.80 -7.92 1.58
C PHE A 27 3.78 -8.98 1.11
N ASP A 28 3.60 -10.07 1.85
CA ASP A 28 2.63 -11.13 1.51
C ASP A 28 1.19 -10.60 1.51
N VAL A 29 0.82 -9.79 2.52
CA VAL A 29 -0.49 -9.13 2.60
C VAL A 29 -0.66 -8.13 1.46
N TYR A 30 0.37 -7.36 1.14
CA TYR A 30 0.38 -6.45 0.01
C TYR A 30 0.11 -7.17 -1.33
N GLN A 31 0.81 -8.28 -1.61
CA GLN A 31 0.56 -9.09 -2.81
C GLN A 31 -0.84 -9.72 -2.83
N ALA A 32 -1.42 -10.03 -1.67
CA ALA A 32 -2.79 -10.53 -1.58
C ALA A 32 -3.80 -9.45 -2.01
N TRP A 33 -3.63 -8.21 -1.55
CA TRP A 33 -4.48 -7.09 -1.95
C TRP A 33 -4.38 -6.78 -3.45
N GLN A 34 -3.18 -6.86 -4.03
CA GLN A 34 -3.02 -6.72 -5.49
C GLN A 34 -3.88 -7.75 -6.25
N ARG A 35 -3.76 -9.04 -5.87
CA ARG A 35 -4.57 -10.09 -6.51
C ARG A 35 -6.06 -9.89 -6.32
N GLU A 36 -6.48 -9.33 -5.19
CA GLU A 36 -7.88 -9.04 -4.92
C GLU A 36 -8.40 -7.87 -5.77
N LEU A 37 -7.62 -6.80 -5.90
CA LEU A 37 -7.89 -5.69 -6.81
C LEU A 37 -8.07 -6.21 -8.25
N GLU A 38 -7.12 -7.00 -8.75
CA GLU A 38 -7.12 -7.52 -10.12
C GLU A 38 -8.31 -8.46 -10.43
N ARG A 39 -8.88 -9.11 -9.41
CA ARG A 39 -10.05 -9.99 -9.60
C ARG A 39 -11.31 -9.22 -9.97
N GLN A 40 -11.51 -8.01 -9.43
CA GLN A 40 -12.71 -7.21 -9.68
C GLN A 40 -12.46 -5.71 -9.40
N PRO A 41 -11.71 -5.00 -10.26
CA PRO A 41 -11.18 -3.67 -9.96
C PRO A 41 -12.27 -2.61 -9.73
N VAL A 42 -13.39 -2.67 -10.48
CA VAL A 42 -14.50 -1.70 -10.33
C VAL A 42 -15.21 -1.86 -8.99
N GLU A 43 -15.36 -3.08 -8.49
CA GLU A 43 -15.98 -3.33 -7.19
C GLU A 43 -15.04 -2.88 -6.06
N PHE A 44 -13.77 -3.28 -6.16
CA PHE A 44 -12.75 -2.96 -5.16
C PHE A 44 -12.56 -1.44 -5.03
N LEU A 45 -12.30 -0.76 -6.15
CA LEU A 45 -12.04 0.68 -6.18
C LEU A 45 -13.31 1.51 -5.99
N GLY A 46 -14.44 1.08 -6.57
CA GLY A 46 -15.67 1.85 -6.54
C GLY A 46 -16.47 1.73 -5.25
N ARG A 47 -16.26 0.65 -4.46
CA ARG A 47 -17.11 0.35 -3.29
C ARG A 47 -16.34 0.07 -2.01
N ARG A 48 -15.17 -0.56 -2.09
CA ARG A 48 -14.46 -1.06 -0.89
C ARG A 48 -13.28 -0.22 -0.46
N VAL A 49 -12.55 0.39 -1.39
CA VAL A 49 -11.28 1.07 -1.09
C VAL A 49 -11.43 2.15 -0.01
N THR A 50 -12.51 2.93 -0.03
CA THR A 50 -12.76 4.00 0.94
C THR A 50 -12.87 3.46 2.37
N SER A 51 -13.66 2.40 2.59
CA SER A 51 -13.81 1.81 3.94
C SER A 51 -12.56 1.09 4.40
N LEU A 52 -11.83 0.45 3.49
CA LEU A 52 -10.53 -0.18 3.78
C LEU A 52 -9.49 0.86 4.20
N MET A 53 -9.43 2.00 3.52
CA MET A 53 -8.53 3.10 3.87
C MET A 53 -8.92 3.76 5.19
N ALA A 54 -10.22 3.94 5.46
CA ALA A 54 -10.69 4.42 6.76
C ALA A 54 -10.24 3.51 7.91
N ALA A 55 -10.41 2.19 7.76
CA ALA A 55 -9.96 1.22 8.75
C ALA A 55 -8.44 1.28 8.98
N ALA A 56 -7.64 1.48 7.92
CA ALA A 56 -6.19 1.63 8.04
C ALA A 56 -5.79 2.90 8.82
N ARG A 57 -6.44 4.04 8.53
CA ARG A 57 -6.20 5.31 9.25
C ARG A 57 -6.56 5.20 10.73
N GLU A 58 -7.67 4.55 11.06
CA GLU A 58 -8.06 4.30 12.46
C GLU A 58 -6.99 3.51 13.23
N LYS A 59 -6.47 2.43 12.63
CA LYS A 59 -5.39 1.65 13.25
C LYS A 59 -4.12 2.48 13.45
N LEU A 60 -3.76 3.30 12.47
CA LEU A 60 -2.60 4.19 12.57
C LEU A 60 -2.80 5.27 13.64
N ALA A 61 -4.00 5.84 13.72
CA ALA A 61 -4.37 6.84 14.70
C ALA A 61 -4.26 6.31 16.13
N ILE A 62 -4.78 5.10 16.37
CA ILE A 62 -4.64 4.39 17.65
C ILE A 62 -3.16 4.19 18.00
N TYR A 63 -2.36 3.69 17.04
CA TYR A 63 -0.93 3.45 17.26
C TYR A 63 -0.16 4.73 17.63
N LEU A 64 -0.49 5.85 16.99
CA LEU A 64 0.14 7.15 17.22
C LEU A 64 -0.53 7.98 18.33
N ASN A 65 -1.56 7.45 19.00
CA ASN A 65 -2.37 8.18 19.99
C ASN A 65 -2.88 9.53 19.47
N THR A 66 -3.38 9.54 18.24
CA THR A 66 -3.90 10.74 17.55
C THR A 66 -5.26 10.49 16.93
N ASN A 67 -5.83 11.51 16.26
CA ASN A 67 -7.12 11.42 15.57
C ASN A 67 -6.94 10.95 14.11
N ALA A 68 -7.81 10.05 13.64
CA ALA A 68 -7.76 9.54 12.27
C ALA A 68 -7.99 10.61 11.20
N GLY A 69 -8.69 11.70 11.53
CA GLY A 69 -8.93 12.85 10.67
C GLY A 69 -7.69 13.68 10.33
N TYR A 70 -6.55 13.45 11.01
CA TYR A 70 -5.27 14.03 10.59
C TYR A 70 -4.67 13.31 9.37
N PHE A 71 -5.19 12.14 9.01
CA PHE A 71 -4.81 11.42 7.81
C PHE A 71 -5.86 11.68 6.71
N PRO A 72 -5.46 12.14 5.51
CA PRO A 72 -6.40 12.51 4.47
C PRO A 72 -7.20 11.30 3.96
N GLU A 73 -8.44 11.55 3.53
CA GLU A 73 -9.20 10.59 2.73
C GLU A 73 -8.49 10.36 1.38
N PRO A 74 -8.65 9.18 0.76
CA PRO A 74 -8.17 8.95 -0.59
C PRO A 74 -9.00 9.84 -1.52
N ASP A 75 -8.41 10.93 -2.00
CA ASP A 75 -8.95 11.64 -3.15
C ASP A 75 -8.42 10.99 -4.45
N HIS A 76 -9.07 11.28 -5.58
CA HIS A 76 -8.71 10.70 -6.88
C HIS A 76 -7.28 11.08 -7.36
N GLN A 77 -6.50 11.87 -6.61
CA GLN A 77 -5.21 12.40 -7.06
C GLN A 77 -4.02 12.17 -6.12
N ARG A 78 -4.19 11.67 -4.89
CA ARG A 78 -3.06 11.48 -3.96
C ARG A 78 -3.19 10.22 -3.13
N ASN A 79 -2.54 9.13 -3.56
CA ASN A 79 -2.39 7.91 -2.76
C ASN A 79 -0.94 7.39 -2.75
N SER A 80 -0.05 8.09 -2.04
CA SER A 80 1.38 7.79 -2.08
C SER A 80 1.88 6.63 -1.21
N VAL A 81 1.04 5.87 -0.48
CA VAL A 81 1.58 4.80 0.41
C VAL A 81 0.88 3.43 0.29
N PHE A 82 -0.34 3.36 -0.25
CA PHE A 82 -1.00 2.06 -0.51
C PHE A 82 -1.16 1.73 -2.00
N LEU A 83 -1.15 2.74 -2.88
CA LEU A 83 -1.48 2.58 -4.29
C LEU A 83 -0.29 2.70 -5.25
N HIS A 84 0.97 2.64 -4.81
CA HIS A 84 2.07 2.67 -5.79
C HIS A 84 2.02 1.50 -6.81
N VAL A 85 1.24 0.45 -6.53
CA VAL A 85 0.87 -0.57 -7.53
C VAL A 85 -0.27 -0.09 -8.41
N ALA A 86 -1.35 0.39 -7.81
CA ALA A 86 -2.54 0.76 -8.54
C ALA A 86 -2.27 2.00 -9.42
N ASP A 87 -1.47 2.97 -9.01
CA ASP A 87 -1.17 4.15 -9.83
C ASP A 87 -0.28 3.83 -11.04
N ILE A 88 0.65 2.87 -10.92
CA ILE A 88 1.47 2.40 -12.07
C ILE A 88 0.63 1.51 -13.01
N TYR A 89 -0.29 0.69 -12.48
CA TYR A 89 -1.12 -0.22 -13.29
C TYR A 89 -2.39 0.42 -13.87
N ILE A 90 -3.10 1.28 -13.13
CA ILE A 90 -4.30 2.02 -13.58
C ILE A 90 -3.91 2.98 -14.70
N GLY A 91 -2.76 3.65 -14.60
CA GLY A 91 -2.22 4.47 -15.70
C GLY A 91 -1.91 3.67 -16.97
N ALA A 92 -1.61 2.38 -16.86
CA ALA A 92 -1.39 1.49 -17.99
C ALA A 92 -2.71 0.95 -18.55
N CYS A 93 -3.72 0.63 -17.72
CA CYS A 93 -5.02 0.12 -18.18
C CYS A 93 -5.91 1.19 -18.82
N TYR A 94 -5.92 2.43 -18.33
CA TYR A 94 -6.73 3.52 -18.91
C TYR A 94 -6.15 4.11 -20.20
N LYS A 95 -4.90 3.79 -20.57
CA LYS A 95 -4.31 4.16 -21.87
C LYS A 95 -4.57 3.16 -22.99
N TRP A 96 -5.27 2.06 -22.70
CA TRP A 96 -5.66 1.03 -23.67
C TRP A 96 -7.19 0.84 -23.74
N GLN A 97 -7.94 1.93 -23.60
CA GLN A 97 -9.31 2.07 -24.12
C GLN A 97 -9.37 3.17 -25.16
#